data_AF-A0A9W9HMU0-F1
#
_entry.id   AF-A0A9W9HMU0-F1
#
_cell.length_a   1.000
_cell.length_b   1.000
_cell.length_c   1.000
_cell.angle_alpha   90.00
_cell.angle_beta   90.00
_cell.angle_gamma   90.00
#
_symmetry.space_group_name_H-M   'P 1'
#
loop_
_entity.id
_entity.type
_entity.pdbx_description
1 polymer ?
#
loop_
_entity_poly.entity_id
_entity_poly.type
_entity_poly.pdbx_seq_one_letter_code
_entity_poly.pdbx_strand_id
1 'polypeptide(L)'
;MAQAPVPLTHGKHEMLAPVARLNARVFEYDPVIAYMLLDMSQEERLAYLPSYWLTLVRSALLNDALITQADDWKAASVIIPPGRHVDNVWTLIYAGFLSVLFRMGFSGLKRLWTEFSGMTDNAKRKGLHGRKLYYYIFSIGTEPEHRGKGLAKAIIRDYMRRAQAENVPIWLEATTPNSRKLYLSMGFEEIEEVTLGKGKVDKDANLEPGGPGVPLWAMVWWPEQPPCHPSL
;
A
#
# COMPACT_ATOMS: atom_id res chain seq x y z
N MET A 1 -3.76 -3.44 32.01
CA MET A 1 -5.12 -3.87 31.58
C MET A 1 -5.04 -4.25 30.12
N ALA A 2 -5.50 -5.44 29.73
CA ALA A 2 -5.54 -5.82 28.32
C ALA A 2 -6.58 -4.94 27.60
N GLN A 3 -6.18 -4.25 26.53
CA GLN A 3 -7.15 -3.56 25.66
C GLN A 3 -8.11 -4.59 25.07
N ALA A 4 -9.40 -4.24 25.02
CA ALA A 4 -10.40 -5.06 24.33
C ALA A 4 -9.94 -5.32 22.87
N PRO A 5 -10.20 -6.51 22.32
CA PRO A 5 -9.79 -6.83 20.95
C PRO A 5 -10.46 -5.86 19.97
N VAL A 6 -9.67 -5.31 19.05
CA VAL A 6 -10.17 -4.44 17.98
C VAL A 6 -11.09 -5.24 17.07
N PRO A 7 -12.37 -4.85 16.88
CA PRO A 7 -13.28 -5.58 16.00
C PRO A 7 -12.86 -5.39 14.54
N LEU A 8 -12.68 -6.50 13.83
CA LEU A 8 -12.33 -6.53 12.41
C LEU A 8 -13.49 -7.10 11.59
N THR A 9 -13.73 -6.54 10.40
CA THR A 9 -14.66 -7.12 9.41
C THR A 9 -13.98 -7.20 8.07
N HIS A 10 -14.13 -8.34 7.41
CA HIS A 10 -13.56 -8.63 6.10
C HIS A 10 -14.64 -8.58 5.04
N GLY A 11 -14.28 -8.15 3.83
CA GLY A 11 -15.19 -8.10 2.69
C GLY A 11 -14.47 -7.90 1.37
N LYS A 12 -15.24 -7.72 0.30
CA LYS A 12 -14.76 -7.51 -1.07
C LYS A 12 -15.51 -6.36 -1.75
N HIS A 13 -16.28 -6.64 -2.80
CA HIS A 13 -16.88 -5.63 -3.67
C HIS A 13 -17.87 -4.72 -2.93
N GLU A 14 -18.60 -5.25 -1.96
CA GLU A 14 -19.52 -4.54 -1.08
C GLU A 14 -18.82 -3.47 -0.22
N MET A 15 -17.51 -3.62 0.02
CA MET A 15 -16.69 -2.71 0.81
C MET A 15 -15.96 -1.65 -0.03
N LEU A 16 -16.09 -1.67 -1.36
CA LEU A 16 -15.37 -0.80 -2.28
C LEU A 16 -15.59 0.70 -1.98
N ALA A 17 -16.85 1.13 -1.91
CA ALA A 17 -17.15 2.56 -1.74
C ALA A 17 -16.73 3.10 -0.36
N PRO A 18 -17.00 2.39 0.77
CA PRO A 18 -16.51 2.82 2.07
C PRO A 18 -14.99 2.89 2.18
N VAL A 19 -14.24 1.86 1.70
CA VAL A 19 -12.77 1.87 1.79
C VAL A 19 -12.16 2.97 0.92
N ALA A 20 -12.72 3.23 -0.26
CA ALA A 20 -12.25 4.31 -1.13
C ALA A 20 -12.42 5.70 -0.48
N ARG A 21 -13.55 5.93 0.20
CA ARG A 21 -13.79 7.18 0.95
C ARG A 21 -12.83 7.35 2.12
N LEU A 22 -12.58 6.27 2.87
CA LEU A 22 -11.60 6.29 3.96
C LEU A 22 -10.19 6.57 3.43
N ASN A 23 -9.77 5.83 2.40
CA ASN A 23 -8.46 6.01 1.79
C ASN A 23 -8.25 7.45 1.29
N ALA A 24 -9.26 8.07 0.71
CA ALA A 24 -9.17 9.47 0.28
C ALA A 24 -8.83 10.46 1.41
N ARG A 25 -9.28 10.19 2.64
CA ARG A 25 -8.98 11.04 3.82
C ARG A 25 -7.64 10.69 4.45
N VAL A 26 -7.37 9.40 4.68
CA VAL A 26 -6.16 8.98 5.41
C VAL A 26 -4.87 9.17 4.60
N PHE A 27 -4.97 9.26 3.27
CA PHE A 27 -3.85 9.51 2.35
C PHE A 27 -3.85 10.93 1.75
N GLU A 28 -4.62 11.85 2.32
CA GLU A 28 -4.74 13.25 1.84
C GLU A 28 -3.38 13.93 1.62
N TYR A 29 -2.48 13.73 2.59
CA TYR A 29 -1.13 14.31 2.64
C TYR A 29 -0.03 13.27 2.44
N ASP A 30 -0.34 12.13 1.80
CA ASP A 30 0.68 11.13 1.49
C ASP A 30 1.63 11.66 0.40
N PRO A 31 2.95 11.73 0.65
CA PRO A 31 3.88 12.38 -0.25
C PRO A 31 4.13 11.56 -1.52
N VAL A 32 3.97 10.24 -1.47
CA VAL A 32 4.12 9.38 -2.66
C VAL A 32 2.94 9.60 -3.60
N ILE A 33 1.71 9.66 -3.07
CA ILE A 33 0.52 9.99 -3.87
C ILE A 33 0.57 11.42 -4.38
N ALA A 34 1.03 12.38 -3.56
CA ALA A 34 1.27 13.76 -3.98
C ALA A 34 2.22 13.82 -5.18
N TYR A 35 3.32 13.07 -5.14
CA TYR A 35 4.29 13.01 -6.23
C TYR A 35 3.72 12.34 -7.50
N MET A 36 2.96 11.26 -7.35
CA MET A 36 2.28 10.61 -8.49
C MET A 36 1.32 11.55 -9.21
N LEU A 37 0.66 12.45 -8.46
CA LEU A 37 -0.33 13.41 -8.95
C LEU A 37 0.20 14.85 -9.00
N LEU A 38 1.52 15.05 -9.07
CA LEU A 38 2.16 16.39 -8.95
C LEU A 38 1.71 17.40 -10.01
N ASP A 39 1.11 16.93 -11.11
CA ASP A 39 0.63 17.78 -12.19
C ASP A 39 -0.74 18.43 -11.84
N MET A 40 -1.38 18.00 -10.75
CA MET A 40 -2.56 18.62 -10.17
C MET A 40 -2.16 19.59 -9.09
N SER A 41 -2.86 20.73 -9.00
CA SER A 41 -2.80 21.56 -7.80
C SER A 41 -3.27 20.76 -6.57
N GLN A 42 -2.93 21.25 -5.37
CA GLN A 42 -3.36 20.59 -4.14
C GLN A 42 -4.89 20.46 -4.09
N GLU A 43 -5.63 21.52 -4.40
CA GLU A 43 -7.09 21.52 -4.40
C GLU A 43 -7.69 20.49 -5.37
N GLU A 44 -7.19 20.46 -6.61
CA GLU A 44 -7.63 19.48 -7.63
C GLU A 44 -7.33 18.04 -7.20
N ARG A 45 -6.14 17.80 -6.64
CA ARG A 45 -5.73 16.50 -6.14
C ARG A 45 -6.67 16.03 -5.04
N LEU A 46 -6.96 16.88 -4.05
CA LEU A 46 -7.87 16.57 -2.94
C LEU A 46 -9.28 16.23 -3.43
N ALA A 47 -9.82 17.02 -4.36
CA ALA A 47 -11.12 16.75 -4.98
C ALA A 47 -11.13 15.43 -5.77
N TYR A 48 -9.98 15.03 -6.32
CA TYR A 48 -9.85 13.82 -7.12
C TYR A 48 -9.65 12.53 -6.31
N LEU A 49 -9.07 12.60 -5.11
CA LEU A 49 -8.71 11.44 -4.28
C LEU A 49 -9.82 10.39 -4.12
N PRO A 50 -11.11 10.73 -3.90
CA PRO A 50 -12.16 9.73 -3.82
C PRO A 50 -12.31 8.89 -5.10
N SER A 51 -12.23 9.52 -6.27
CA SER A 51 -12.32 8.83 -7.57
C SER A 51 -11.07 8.03 -7.89
N TYR A 52 -9.90 8.58 -7.52
CA TYR A 52 -8.61 7.89 -7.62
C TYR A 52 -8.64 6.57 -6.84
N TRP A 53 -8.99 6.63 -5.54
CA TRP A 53 -9.07 5.44 -4.69
C TRP A 53 -10.16 4.47 -5.10
N LEU A 54 -11.34 4.95 -5.53
CA LEU A 54 -12.39 4.07 -6.04
C LEU A 54 -11.90 3.23 -7.22
N THR A 55 -11.14 3.84 -8.14
CA THR A 55 -10.61 3.14 -9.30
C THR A 55 -9.50 2.17 -8.92
N LEU A 56 -8.55 2.60 -8.08
CA LEU A 56 -7.45 1.75 -7.65
C LEU A 56 -7.91 0.52 -6.87
N VAL A 57 -8.81 0.71 -5.91
CA VAL A 57 -9.35 -0.42 -5.12
C VAL A 57 -10.20 -1.34 -5.99
N ARG A 58 -10.96 -0.79 -6.96
CA ARG A 58 -11.68 -1.63 -7.93
C ARG A 58 -10.71 -2.51 -8.73
N SER A 59 -9.57 -1.96 -9.17
CA SER A 59 -8.52 -2.74 -9.85
C SER A 59 -7.93 -3.82 -8.93
N ALA A 60 -7.67 -3.50 -7.66
CA ALA A 60 -7.21 -4.47 -6.67
C ALA A 60 -8.23 -5.60 -6.47
N LEU A 61 -9.53 -5.29 -6.38
CA LEU A 61 -10.61 -6.28 -6.23
C LEU A 61 -10.72 -7.23 -7.43
N LEU A 62 -10.44 -6.75 -8.64
CA LEU A 62 -10.34 -7.61 -9.84
C LEU A 62 -9.15 -8.59 -9.76
N ASN A 63 -8.18 -8.32 -8.90
CA ASN A 63 -7.08 -9.22 -8.54
C ASN A 63 -7.34 -9.94 -7.21
N ASP A 64 -8.61 -10.21 -6.90
CA ASP A 64 -9.07 -10.92 -5.72
C ASP A 64 -8.68 -10.27 -4.38
N ALA A 65 -8.43 -8.95 -4.36
CA ALA A 65 -8.11 -8.27 -3.11
C ALA A 65 -9.19 -8.48 -2.05
N LEU A 66 -8.74 -8.54 -0.80
CA LEU A 66 -9.58 -8.55 0.39
C LEU A 66 -9.51 -7.18 1.06
N ILE A 67 -10.64 -6.71 1.54
CA ILE A 67 -10.74 -5.48 2.33
C ILE A 67 -10.98 -5.88 3.77
N THR A 68 -10.24 -5.27 4.70
CA THR A 68 -10.46 -5.42 6.14
C THR A 68 -10.66 -4.04 6.76
N GLN A 69 -11.79 -3.82 7.43
CA GLN A 69 -12.03 -2.62 8.24
C GLN A 69 -11.86 -2.94 9.73
N ALA A 70 -11.48 -1.94 10.51
CA ALA A 70 -11.39 -2.01 11.96
C ALA A 70 -12.23 -0.91 12.63
N ASP A 71 -12.99 -1.30 13.65
CA ASP A 71 -13.70 -0.41 14.57
C ASP A 71 -14.57 0.63 13.84
N ASP A 72 -15.48 0.16 12.99
CA ASP A 72 -16.42 0.97 12.20
C ASP A 72 -15.71 1.97 11.28
N TRP A 73 -14.86 1.44 10.39
CA TRP A 73 -14.14 2.20 9.36
C TRP A 73 -13.17 3.26 9.89
N LYS A 74 -12.79 3.23 11.17
CA LYS A 74 -11.71 4.09 11.71
C LYS A 74 -10.34 3.74 11.14
N ALA A 75 -10.16 2.49 10.71
CA ALA A 75 -9.04 2.06 9.89
C ALA A 75 -9.50 1.01 8.88
N ALA A 76 -8.79 0.89 7.77
CA ALA A 76 -8.98 -0.21 6.85
C ALA A 76 -7.70 -0.51 6.06
N SER A 77 -7.71 -1.67 5.42
CA SER A 77 -6.67 -2.07 4.48
C SER A 77 -7.26 -2.81 3.29
N VAL A 78 -6.56 -2.69 2.16
CA VAL A 78 -6.74 -3.51 0.96
C VAL A 78 -5.50 -4.38 0.82
N ILE A 79 -5.66 -5.69 0.78
CA ILE A 79 -4.57 -6.66 0.60
C ILE A 79 -4.85 -7.55 -0.61
N ILE A 80 -3.83 -7.82 -1.41
CA ILE A 80 -3.89 -8.72 -2.57
C ILE A 80 -3.31 -10.08 -2.16
N PRO A 81 -3.99 -11.20 -2.42
CA PRO A 81 -3.53 -12.52 -2.02
C PRO A 81 -2.38 -13.06 -2.90
N PRO A 82 -1.65 -14.09 -2.46
CA PRO A 82 -0.58 -14.71 -3.22
C PRO A 82 -1.01 -15.20 -4.61
N GLY A 83 -0.09 -15.11 -5.57
CA GLY A 83 -0.32 -15.53 -6.96
C GLY A 83 -1.17 -14.55 -7.77
N ARG A 84 -1.57 -13.42 -7.17
CA ARG A 84 -2.22 -12.29 -7.86
C ARG A 84 -1.28 -11.10 -7.82
N HIS A 85 -1.16 -10.42 -8.95
CA HIS A 85 -0.31 -9.23 -9.08
C HIS A 85 -1.07 -8.16 -9.83
N VAL A 86 -1.08 -6.94 -9.28
CA VAL A 86 -1.55 -5.76 -10.01
C VAL A 86 -0.61 -5.46 -11.19
N ASP A 87 0.64 -5.92 -11.08
CA ASP A 87 1.73 -5.79 -12.06
C ASP A 87 1.42 -6.49 -13.41
N ASN A 88 0.35 -7.29 -13.48
CA ASN A 88 -0.10 -7.91 -14.73
C ASN A 88 -0.97 -6.94 -15.53
N VAL A 89 -0.34 -6.40 -16.57
CA VAL A 89 -0.77 -5.47 -17.63
C VAL A 89 -2.14 -5.77 -18.29
N TRP A 90 -2.82 -6.87 -17.92
CA TRP A 90 -4.20 -7.20 -18.33
C TRP A 90 -5.28 -6.38 -17.62
N THR A 91 -4.98 -5.74 -16.48
CA THR A 91 -5.91 -4.84 -15.74
C THR A 91 -6.16 -3.48 -16.41
N LEU A 92 -5.33 -3.11 -17.40
CA LEU A 92 -5.44 -1.84 -18.13
C LEU A 92 -6.66 -1.78 -19.08
N ILE A 93 -7.34 -2.90 -19.32
CA ILE A 93 -8.43 -3.01 -20.32
C ILE A 93 -9.77 -2.48 -19.77
N TYR A 94 -9.87 -2.11 -18.49
CA TYR A 94 -11.11 -1.56 -17.94
C TYR A 94 -11.16 -0.03 -18.04
N ALA A 95 -12.25 0.48 -18.64
CA ALA A 95 -12.49 1.90 -18.91
C ALA A 95 -12.29 2.85 -17.71
N GLY A 96 -12.45 2.35 -16.47
CA GLY A 96 -12.18 3.12 -15.26
C GLY A 96 -10.70 3.47 -15.05
N PHE A 97 -9.78 2.52 -15.27
CA PHE A 97 -8.35 2.76 -15.04
C PHE A 97 -7.75 3.69 -16.09
N LEU A 98 -8.24 3.60 -17.34
CA LEU A 98 -7.86 4.52 -18.40
C LEU A 98 -8.18 5.99 -18.04
N SER A 99 -9.29 6.25 -17.33
CA SER A 99 -9.61 7.59 -16.84
C SER A 99 -8.59 8.12 -15.82
N VAL A 100 -8.02 7.23 -14.98
CA VAL A 100 -6.95 7.60 -14.04
C VAL A 100 -5.67 7.93 -14.81
N LEU A 101 -5.30 7.09 -15.78
CA LEU A 101 -4.12 7.34 -16.61
C LEU A 101 -4.22 8.66 -17.39
N PHE A 102 -5.40 8.97 -17.93
CA PHE A 102 -5.64 10.27 -18.58
C PHE A 102 -5.52 11.43 -17.59
N ARG A 103 -6.07 11.31 -16.38
CA ARG A 103 -5.97 12.34 -15.33
C ARG A 103 -4.55 12.55 -14.81
N MET A 104 -3.74 11.50 -14.76
CA MET A 104 -2.32 11.58 -14.35
C MET A 104 -1.45 12.28 -15.39
N GLY A 105 -1.88 12.33 -16.66
CA GLY A 105 -1.09 12.86 -17.76
C GLY A 105 0.16 12.03 -18.07
N PHE A 106 0.89 12.45 -19.11
CA PHE A 106 2.09 11.74 -19.57
C PHE A 106 3.20 11.71 -18.51
N SER A 107 3.39 12.80 -17.76
CA SER A 107 4.43 12.88 -16.72
C SER A 107 4.09 11.97 -15.54
N GLY A 108 2.84 11.93 -15.09
CA GLY A 108 2.39 11.02 -14.03
C GLY A 108 2.53 9.55 -14.43
N LEU A 109 2.16 9.20 -15.67
CA LEU A 109 2.41 7.88 -16.25
C LEU A 109 3.90 7.53 -16.19
N LYS A 110 4.79 8.43 -16.63
CA LYS A 110 6.24 8.20 -16.56
C LYS A 110 6.70 7.94 -15.12
N ARG A 111 6.27 8.75 -14.15
CA ARG A 111 6.59 8.55 -12.71
C ARG A 111 6.15 7.17 -12.22
N LEU A 112 4.93 6.75 -12.56
CA LEU A 112 4.40 5.43 -12.18
C LEU A 112 5.25 4.29 -12.77
N TRP A 113 5.46 4.29 -14.09
CA TRP A 113 6.12 3.18 -14.78
C TRP A 113 7.63 3.11 -14.53
N THR A 114 8.34 4.24 -14.62
CA THR A 114 9.81 4.23 -14.56
C THR A 114 10.34 4.34 -13.15
N GLU A 115 9.72 5.17 -12.31
CA GLU A 115 10.22 5.41 -10.96
C GLU A 115 9.59 4.42 -9.98
N PHE A 116 8.26 4.41 -9.84
CA PHE A 116 7.60 3.56 -8.84
C PHE A 116 7.70 2.07 -9.19
N SER A 117 7.11 1.61 -10.30
CA SER A 117 7.11 0.19 -10.69
C SER A 117 8.51 -0.36 -10.88
N GLY A 118 9.37 0.34 -11.62
CA GLY A 118 10.76 -0.09 -11.86
C GLY A 118 11.57 -0.31 -10.58
N MET A 119 11.48 0.62 -9.60
CA MET A 119 12.26 0.50 -8.36
C MET A 119 11.64 -0.49 -7.38
N THR A 120 10.31 -0.54 -7.27
CA THR A 120 9.62 -1.52 -6.41
C THR A 120 9.80 -2.95 -6.91
N ASP A 121 9.78 -3.19 -8.23
CA ASP A 121 10.04 -4.52 -8.79
C ASP A 121 11.47 -4.98 -8.54
N ASN A 122 12.43 -4.05 -8.55
CA ASN A 122 13.80 -4.36 -8.19
C ASN A 122 13.92 -4.75 -6.72
N ALA A 123 13.28 -3.99 -5.83
CA ALA A 123 13.24 -4.28 -4.41
C ALA A 123 12.54 -5.62 -4.13
N LYS A 124 11.41 -5.92 -4.77
CA LYS A 124 10.72 -7.22 -4.69
C LYS A 124 11.64 -8.38 -5.06
N ARG A 125 12.37 -8.26 -6.19
CA ARG A 125 13.32 -9.32 -6.61
C ARG A 125 14.42 -9.55 -5.57
N LYS A 126 14.97 -8.48 -4.99
CA LYS A 126 15.97 -8.56 -3.93
C LYS A 126 15.39 -9.16 -2.65
N GLY A 127 14.27 -8.63 -2.18
CA GLY A 127 13.73 -8.90 -0.86
C GLY A 127 12.92 -10.18 -0.73
N LEU A 128 12.32 -10.69 -1.81
CA LEU A 128 11.53 -11.94 -1.78
C LEU A 128 12.36 -13.19 -2.07
N HIS A 129 13.67 -13.06 -2.34
CA HIS A 129 14.59 -14.17 -2.59
C HIS A 129 14.07 -15.21 -3.61
N GLY A 130 13.42 -14.74 -4.68
CA GLY A 130 12.84 -15.59 -5.72
C GLY A 130 11.48 -16.22 -5.38
N ARG A 131 10.90 -15.98 -4.20
CA ARG A 131 9.52 -16.37 -3.91
C ARG A 131 8.53 -15.60 -4.79
N LYS A 132 7.64 -16.34 -5.46
CA LYS A 132 6.60 -15.77 -6.33
C LYS A 132 5.26 -15.54 -5.62
N LEU A 133 5.04 -16.25 -4.51
CA LEU A 133 3.81 -16.18 -3.73
C LEU A 133 4.04 -15.32 -2.49
N TYR A 134 3.30 -14.22 -2.38
CA TYR A 134 3.33 -13.31 -1.25
C TYR A 134 2.02 -12.54 -1.19
N TYR A 135 1.60 -12.16 0.02
CA TYR A 135 0.54 -11.17 0.18
C TYR A 135 1.09 -9.78 -0.09
N TYR A 136 0.33 -8.91 -0.74
CA TYR A 136 0.72 -7.52 -0.96
C TYR A 136 -0.27 -6.55 -0.29
N ILE A 137 0.19 -5.80 0.71
CA ILE A 137 -0.63 -4.75 1.33
C ILE A 137 -0.64 -3.54 0.39
N PHE A 138 -1.70 -3.45 -0.41
CA PHE A 138 -1.91 -2.39 -1.39
C PHE A 138 -2.15 -1.03 -0.75
N SER A 139 -2.92 -1.01 0.35
CA SER A 139 -3.11 0.19 1.17
C SER A 139 -3.50 -0.21 2.59
N ILE A 140 -3.10 0.61 3.56
CA ILE A 140 -3.60 0.56 4.92
C ILE A 140 -3.54 1.96 5.54
N GLY A 141 -4.63 2.39 6.16
CA GLY A 141 -4.75 3.71 6.73
C GLY A 141 -5.60 3.73 7.99
N THR A 142 -5.40 4.75 8.81
CA THR A 142 -6.17 5.01 10.03
C THR A 142 -6.48 6.49 10.08
N GLU A 143 -7.75 6.81 10.37
CA GLU A 143 -8.21 8.19 10.55
C GLU A 143 -7.32 8.92 11.58
N PRO A 144 -6.90 10.16 11.33
CA PRO A 144 -5.99 10.89 12.21
C PRO A 144 -6.39 10.86 13.69
N GLU A 145 -7.67 11.00 13.99
CA GLU A 145 -8.28 11.05 15.34
C GLU A 145 -8.28 9.67 16.04
N HIS A 146 -8.00 8.62 15.28
CA HIS A 146 -8.01 7.23 15.73
C HIS A 146 -6.63 6.55 15.67
N ARG A 147 -5.58 7.31 15.30
CA ARG A 147 -4.19 6.84 15.34
C ARG A 147 -3.73 6.59 16.79
N GLY A 148 -2.68 5.78 16.94
CA GLY A 148 -2.14 5.40 18.26
C GLY A 148 -2.97 4.37 19.04
N LYS A 149 -4.16 3.99 18.54
CA LYS A 149 -5.08 3.03 19.19
C LYS A 149 -4.88 1.58 18.76
N GLY A 150 -3.82 1.28 18.01
CA GLY A 150 -3.48 -0.08 17.58
C GLY A 150 -4.34 -0.66 16.44
N LEU A 151 -5.22 0.12 15.80
CA LEU A 151 -6.13 -0.36 14.74
C LEU A 151 -5.39 -0.96 13.54
N ALA A 152 -4.42 -0.24 12.95
CA ALA A 152 -3.60 -0.77 11.87
C ALA A 152 -2.79 -2.01 12.30
N LYS A 153 -2.28 -2.04 13.54
CA LYS A 153 -1.58 -3.22 14.08
C LYS A 153 -2.50 -4.43 14.18
N ALA A 154 -3.78 -4.25 14.53
CA ALA A 154 -4.75 -5.33 14.59
C ALA A 154 -5.01 -5.93 13.19
N ILE A 155 -5.19 -5.08 12.18
CA ILE A 155 -5.37 -5.51 10.78
C ILE A 155 -4.13 -6.27 10.29
N ILE A 156 -2.92 -5.71 10.47
CA ILE A 156 -1.68 -6.35 10.01
C ILE A 156 -1.45 -7.68 10.72
N ARG A 157 -1.74 -7.80 12.03
CA ARG A 157 -1.66 -9.08 12.75
C ARG A 157 -2.64 -10.12 12.21
N ASP A 158 -3.83 -9.70 11.76
CA ASP A 158 -4.76 -10.62 11.10
C ASP A 158 -4.15 -11.21 9.83
N TYR A 159 -3.52 -10.36 9.01
CA TYR A 159 -2.82 -10.80 7.80
C TYR A 159 -1.60 -11.67 8.10
N MET A 160 -0.79 -11.32 9.10
CA MET A 160 0.35 -12.12 9.54
C MET A 160 -0.08 -13.53 9.97
N ARG A 161 -1.22 -13.68 10.66
CA ARG A 161 -1.74 -15.02 11.01
C ARG A 161 -2.09 -15.85 9.78
N ARG A 162 -2.72 -15.24 8.77
CA ARG A 162 -3.05 -15.91 7.50
C ARG A 162 -1.78 -16.29 6.73
N ALA A 163 -0.88 -15.33 6.56
CA ALA A 163 0.40 -15.50 5.90
C ALA A 163 1.28 -16.57 6.58
N GLN A 164 1.27 -16.62 7.92
CA GLN A 164 1.92 -17.66 8.72
C GLN A 164 1.34 -19.05 8.44
N ALA A 165 0.01 -19.19 8.42
CA ALA A 165 -0.66 -20.46 8.16
C ALA A 165 -0.39 -20.99 6.74
N GLU A 166 -0.23 -20.08 5.78
CA GLU A 166 0.08 -20.40 4.38
C GLU A 166 1.59 -20.45 4.08
N ASN A 167 2.44 -20.14 5.07
CA ASN A 167 3.90 -20.02 4.92
C ASN A 167 4.30 -19.14 3.72
N VAL A 168 3.67 -17.98 3.56
CA VAL A 168 3.98 -16.98 2.54
C VAL A 168 4.35 -15.63 3.18
N PRO A 169 5.29 -14.85 2.60
CA PRO A 169 5.63 -13.53 3.11
C PRO A 169 4.54 -12.50 2.83
N ILE A 170 4.64 -11.36 3.52
CA ILE A 170 3.83 -10.16 3.25
C ILE A 170 4.78 -9.08 2.74
N TRP A 171 4.48 -8.52 1.58
CA TRP A 171 5.19 -7.41 0.96
C TRP A 171 4.39 -6.10 1.09
N LEU A 172 5.10 -4.98 1.22
CA LEU A 172 4.53 -3.64 1.14
C LEU A 172 5.60 -2.59 0.82
N GLU A 173 5.14 -1.39 0.49
CA GLU A 173 5.95 -0.20 0.50
C GLU A 173 5.41 0.81 1.53
N ALA A 174 6.27 1.24 2.45
CA ALA A 174 5.94 2.29 3.41
C ALA A 174 6.15 3.67 2.77
N THR A 175 5.11 4.50 2.75
CA THR A 175 5.11 5.83 2.11
C THR A 175 5.43 6.98 3.06
N THR A 176 5.60 6.72 4.36
CA THR A 176 5.95 7.74 5.35
C THR A 176 6.91 7.19 6.41
N PRO A 177 7.71 8.03 7.08
CA PRO A 177 8.56 7.58 8.19
C PRO A 177 7.76 6.92 9.33
N ASN A 178 6.50 7.34 9.53
CA ASN A 178 5.63 6.80 10.58
C ASN A 178 5.11 5.41 10.22
N SER A 179 4.68 5.19 8.97
CA SER A 179 4.29 3.85 8.51
C SER A 179 5.50 2.91 8.50
N ARG A 180 6.68 3.36 8.07
CA ARG A 180 7.93 2.60 8.18
C ARG A 180 8.22 2.15 9.62
N LYS A 181 8.20 3.08 10.58
CA LYS A 181 8.40 2.76 12.02
C LYS A 181 7.36 1.76 12.53
N LEU A 182 6.11 1.88 12.11
CA LEU A 182 5.04 0.94 12.44
C LEU A 182 5.41 -0.47 11.95
N TYR A 183 5.75 -0.65 10.68
CA TYR A 183 6.05 -1.96 10.12
C TYR A 183 7.32 -2.58 10.72
N LEU A 184 8.38 -1.81 10.94
CA LEU A 184 9.58 -2.26 11.66
C LEU A 184 9.22 -2.79 13.05
N SER A 185 8.34 -2.09 13.78
CA SER A 185 7.88 -2.53 15.12
C SER A 185 7.04 -3.83 15.09
N MET A 186 6.62 -4.27 13.91
CA MET A 186 5.87 -5.50 13.69
C MET A 186 6.72 -6.60 13.06
N GLY A 187 8.04 -6.41 12.93
CA GLY A 187 8.96 -7.41 12.40
C GLY A 187 9.05 -7.42 10.88
N PHE A 188 8.55 -6.40 10.18
CA PHE A 188 8.93 -6.22 8.78
C PHE A 188 10.40 -5.83 8.70
N GLU A 189 11.11 -6.43 7.76
CA GLU A 189 12.46 -6.09 7.35
C GLU A 189 12.40 -5.04 6.25
N GLU A 190 13.24 -4.03 6.36
CA GLU A 190 13.46 -3.08 5.26
C GLU A 190 14.48 -3.65 4.28
N ILE A 191 14.09 -3.66 3.01
CA ILE A 191 14.93 -4.18 1.92
C ILE A 191 15.69 -3.05 1.24
N GLU A 192 15.00 -1.95 0.97
CA GLU A 192 15.57 -0.82 0.22
C GLU A 192 14.77 0.46 0.51
N GLU A 193 15.48 1.56 0.72
CA GLU A 193 14.90 2.91 0.61
C GLU A 193 15.00 3.37 -0.84
N VAL A 194 13.85 3.72 -1.42
CA VAL A 194 13.67 4.21 -2.77
C VAL A 194 13.33 5.70 -2.70
N THR A 195 13.93 6.51 -3.57
CA THR A 195 13.67 7.96 -3.61
C THR A 195 13.03 8.34 -4.94
N LEU A 196 11.78 8.79 -4.90
CA LEU A 196 11.02 9.27 -6.05
C LEU A 196 11.32 10.75 -6.29
N GLY A 197 11.41 11.18 -7.55
CA GLY A 197 11.55 12.60 -7.88
C GLY A 197 12.82 13.28 -7.37
N LYS A 198 13.87 12.52 -7.08
CA LYS A 198 15.17 13.06 -6.64
C LYS A 198 15.66 14.18 -7.57
N GLY A 199 16.06 15.30 -6.98
CA GLY A 199 16.51 16.50 -7.68
C GLY A 199 15.38 17.37 -8.25
N LYS A 200 14.12 16.99 -8.07
CA LYS A 200 12.94 17.71 -8.61
C LYS A 200 11.96 18.17 -7.53
N VAL A 201 11.85 17.42 -6.44
CA VAL A 201 10.91 17.70 -5.35
C VAL A 201 11.56 17.55 -3.98
N ASP A 202 10.95 18.17 -2.97
CA ASP A 202 11.27 17.91 -1.57
C ASP A 202 10.66 16.56 -1.09
N LYS A 203 10.83 16.26 0.21
CA LYS A 203 10.31 15.04 0.83
C LYS A 203 8.78 14.95 0.90
N ASP A 204 8.09 16.07 0.75
CA ASP A 204 6.64 16.22 0.84
C ASP A 204 6.01 16.39 -0.57
N ALA A 205 6.81 16.17 -1.60
CA ALA A 205 6.50 16.29 -3.02
C ALA A 205 6.26 17.72 -3.53
N ASN A 206 6.72 18.76 -2.84
CA ASN A 206 6.71 20.12 -3.39
C ASN A 206 7.83 20.29 -4.41
N LEU A 207 7.59 21.05 -5.49
CA LEU A 207 8.62 21.32 -6.50
C LEU A 207 9.80 22.07 -5.88
N GLU A 208 10.97 21.43 -5.91
CA GLU A 208 12.21 21.95 -5.35
C GLU A 208 13.37 21.49 -6.26
N PRO A 209 13.89 22.38 -7.13
CA PRO A 209 15.07 22.06 -7.93
C PRO A 209 16.25 21.68 -7.05
N GLY A 210 16.82 20.50 -7.27
CA GLY A 210 17.89 19.95 -6.42
C GLY A 210 17.41 19.28 -5.13
N GLY A 211 16.09 19.20 -4.91
CA GLY A 211 15.49 18.65 -3.70
C GLY A 211 15.79 17.17 -3.48
N PRO A 212 15.68 16.69 -2.23
CA PRO A 212 16.05 15.33 -1.86
C PRO A 212 15.18 14.24 -2.52
N GLY A 213 13.96 14.57 -2.95
CA GLY A 213 12.96 13.62 -3.41
C GLY A 213 12.12 13.03 -2.28
N VAL A 214 11.08 12.28 -2.66
CA VAL A 214 10.15 11.62 -1.74
C VAL A 214 10.65 10.20 -1.42
N PRO A 215 10.92 9.88 -0.15
CA PRO A 215 11.34 8.53 0.23
C PRO A 215 10.16 7.55 0.30
N LEU A 216 10.44 6.29 -0.01
CA LEU A 216 9.57 5.12 0.05
C LEU A 216 10.41 3.93 0.52
N TRP A 217 9.92 3.12 1.44
CA TRP A 217 10.68 1.95 1.93
C TRP A 217 10.01 0.66 1.50
N ALA A 218 10.70 -0.14 0.70
CA ALA A 218 10.27 -1.49 0.36
C ALA A 218 10.53 -2.43 1.54
N MET A 219 9.49 -3.15 1.97
CA MET A 219 9.55 -3.95 3.19
C MET A 219 8.89 -5.31 3.02
N VAL A 220 9.42 -6.31 3.74
CA VAL A 220 8.90 -7.67 3.74
C VAL A 220 8.77 -8.18 5.17
N TRP A 221 7.69 -8.90 5.45
CA TRP A 221 7.57 -9.71 6.65
C TRP A 221 7.60 -11.19 6.27
N TRP A 222 8.36 -11.98 7.01
CA TRP A 222 8.52 -13.41 6.79
C TRP A 222 7.77 -14.22 7.84
N PRO A 223 7.02 -15.26 7.44
CA PRO A 223 6.48 -16.21 8.39
C PRO A 223 7.61 -16.98 9.07
N GLU A 224 7.43 -17.30 10.35
CA GLU A 224 8.31 -18.21 11.07
C GLU A 224 8.33 -19.57 10.36
N GLN A 225 9.51 -20.17 10.21
CA GLN A 225 9.56 -21.53 9.66
C GLN A 225 8.89 -22.49 10.65
N PRO A 226 8.02 -23.41 10.18
CA PRO A 226 7.53 -24.46 11.06
C PRO A 226 8.72 -25.24 11.62
N PRO A 227 8.68 -25.67 12.89
CA PRO A 227 9.77 -26.42 13.48
C PRO A 227 10.11 -27.60 12.58
N CYS A 228 11.38 -27.73 12.22
CA CYS A 228 11.88 -28.86 11.45
C CYS A 228 11.66 -30.11 12.32
N HIS A 229 10.62 -30.90 12.02
CA HIS A 229 10.50 -32.22 12.62
C HIS A 229 11.64 -33.06 12.03
N PRO A 230 12.58 -33.57 12.85
CA PRO A 230 13.56 -34.51 12.33
C PRO A 230 12.79 -35.72 11.80
N SER A 231 12.99 -36.03 10.53
CA SER A 231 12.50 -37.25 9.90
C SER A 231 12.93 -38.44 10.77
N LEU A 232 11.97 -39.18 11.29
CA LEU A 232 12.17 -40.49 11.94
C LEU A 232 12.66 -41.51 10.91
#